data_AF-A0A8J7M0I8-F1
#
_entry.id   AF-A0A8J7M0I8-F1
#
_cell.length_a   1.000
_cell.length_b   1.000
_cell.length_c   1.000
_cell.angle_alpha   90.00
_cell.angle_beta   90.00
_cell.angle_gamma   90.00
#
_symmetry.space_group_name_H-M   'P 1'
#
loop_
_entity.id
_entity.type
_entity.pdbx_description
1 polymer ?
#
loop_
_entity_poly.entity_id
_entity_poly.type
_entity_poly.pdbx_seq_one_letter_code
_entity_poly.pdbx_strand_id
1 'polypeptide(L)'
;MSKQKISDETKFLLVIIALLLSVPLFFYLLSLNTGDEAPKKEAEKKPKELTVVVSETDKPAPAAPVAAQPVPQAVRDSIQQGDYSTAHLQITRMPKQSSQVKELIKAAVAANKGTRGPKQEPPTATTPLRYVDASSPRNRQADSFYLYLEDEGQAPRPWVCIQSFGPKPLVWNAVKVRTDGTSALLKITPSVARPGGKFAEYYDAPMNRDSYAVIKRLATARRSEVLFVGAAGTKEHKITEVEKKALARMLELYEALGGNVALFERK
;
A
#
# COMPACT_ATOMS: atom_id res chain seq x y z
N MET A 1 -4.27 26.59 71.54
CA MET A 1 -4.44 26.01 70.19
C MET A 1 -3.11 25.45 69.73
N SER A 2 -2.90 24.14 69.88
CA SER A 2 -1.65 23.50 69.45
C SER A 2 -1.65 23.33 67.92
N LYS A 3 -0.60 23.82 67.26
CA LYS A 3 -0.38 23.55 65.83
C LYS A 3 0.09 22.11 65.70
N GLN A 4 -0.80 21.20 65.31
CA GLN A 4 -0.42 19.84 64.95
C GLN A 4 0.52 19.90 63.74
N LYS A 5 1.76 19.44 63.91
CA LYS A 5 2.73 19.30 62.82
C LYS A 5 2.33 18.08 61.99
N ILE A 6 1.99 18.31 60.73
CA ILE A 6 1.72 17.27 59.74
C ILE A 6 3.01 16.47 59.50
N SER A 7 2.92 15.13 59.56
CA SER A 7 4.05 14.23 59.33
C SER A 7 4.59 14.36 57.89
N ASP A 8 5.88 14.12 57.70
CA ASP A 8 6.50 14.24 56.37
C ASP A 8 5.93 13.21 55.36
N GLU A 9 5.52 12.04 55.85
CA GLU A 9 4.78 11.04 55.04
C GLU A 9 3.47 11.60 54.49
N THR A 10 2.73 12.35 55.31
CA THR A 10 1.47 12.98 54.90
C THR A 10 1.71 14.07 53.86
N LYS A 11 2.82 14.81 53.97
CA LYS A 11 3.22 15.81 52.95
C LYS A 11 3.54 15.15 51.62
N PHE A 12 4.28 14.05 51.63
CA PHE A 12 4.59 13.29 50.40
C PHE A 12 3.34 12.72 49.75
N LEU A 13 2.42 12.16 50.55
CA LEU A 13 1.14 11.65 50.04
C LEU A 13 0.32 12.76 49.37
N LEU A 14 0.26 13.95 49.98
CA LEU A 14 -0.43 15.11 49.39
C LEU A 14 0.17 15.55 48.05
N VAL A 15 1.51 15.49 47.90
CA VAL A 15 2.18 15.81 46.63
C VAL A 15 1.82 14.79 45.54
N ILE A 16 1.80 13.50 45.87
CA ILE A 16 1.43 12.44 44.91
C ILE A 16 -0.04 12.60 44.47
N ILE A 17 -0.94 12.88 45.42
CA ILE A 17 -2.36 13.12 45.11
C ILE A 17 -2.52 14.35 44.21
N ALA A 18 -1.80 15.45 44.51
CA ALA A 18 -1.81 16.65 43.68
C ALA A 18 -1.29 16.37 42.26
N LEU A 19 -0.24 15.57 42.12
CA LEU A 19 0.31 15.17 40.82
C LEU A 19 -0.69 14.33 40.02
N LEU A 20 -1.34 13.34 40.66
CA LEU A 20 -2.34 12.48 40.02
C LEU A 20 -3.57 13.26 39.56
N LEU A 21 -4.00 14.26 40.33
CA LEU A 21 -5.13 15.13 39.95
C LEU A 21 -4.76 16.15 38.86
N SER A 22 -3.48 16.50 38.70
CA SER A 22 -3.04 17.44 37.66
C SER A 22 -3.15 16.90 36.24
N VAL A 23 -2.99 15.58 36.05
CA VAL A 23 -3.04 14.92 34.74
C VAL A 23 -4.42 15.03 34.07
N PRO A 24 -5.55 14.64 34.71
CA PRO A 24 -6.88 14.78 34.11
C PRO A 24 -7.27 16.25 33.90
N LEU A 25 -6.84 17.16 34.79
CA LEU A 25 -7.08 18.59 34.64
C LEU A 25 -6.37 19.15 33.39
N PHE A 26 -5.14 18.70 33.13
CA PHE A 26 -4.39 19.06 31.92
C PHE A 26 -5.09 18.59 30.64
N PHE A 27 -5.60 17.35 30.61
CA PHE A 27 -6.38 16.86 29.46
C PHE A 27 -7.70 17.60 29.26
N TYR A 28 -8.39 17.97 30.35
CA TYR A 28 -9.61 18.78 30.28
C TYR A 28 -9.34 20.18 29.69
N LEU A 29 -8.27 20.84 30.13
CA LEU A 29 -7.85 22.14 29.58
C LEU A 29 -7.44 22.03 28.10
N LEU A 30 -6.75 20.95 27.72
CA LEU A 30 -6.48 20.62 26.32
C LEU A 30 -7.77 20.48 25.50
N SER A 31 -8.79 19.78 26.03
CA SER A 31 -10.06 19.61 25.31
C SER A 31 -10.84 20.92 25.12
N LEU A 32 -10.72 21.87 26.05
CA LEU A 32 -11.32 23.20 25.90
C LEU A 32 -10.63 24.02 24.79
N ASN A 33 -9.33 23.84 24.60
CA ASN A 33 -8.55 24.61 23.63
C ASN A 33 -8.55 23.98 22.22
N THR A 34 -8.86 22.69 22.11
CA THR A 34 -9.01 22.00 20.81
C THR A 34 -10.37 22.19 20.16
N GLY A 35 -11.22 23.09 20.69
CA GLY A 35 -12.39 23.64 20.00
C GLY A 35 -13.08 22.65 19.07
N ASP A 36 -13.83 21.71 19.64
CA ASP A 36 -14.82 20.95 18.87
C ASP A 36 -15.82 21.95 18.28
N GLU A 37 -15.52 22.46 17.09
CA GLU A 37 -16.54 22.89 16.15
C GLU A 37 -17.34 21.65 15.80
N ALA A 38 -18.31 21.33 16.68
CA ALA A 38 -19.35 20.39 16.40
C ALA A 38 -19.95 20.78 15.03
N PRO A 39 -20.03 19.85 14.05
CA PRO A 39 -20.70 20.15 12.81
C PRO A 39 -22.12 20.56 13.15
N LYS A 40 -22.45 21.83 12.85
CA LYS A 40 -23.82 22.34 12.87
C LYS A 40 -24.69 21.32 12.16
N LYS A 41 -25.58 20.67 12.90
CA LYS A 41 -26.73 19.98 12.33
C LYS A 41 -27.50 21.03 11.55
N GLU A 42 -27.29 21.08 10.24
CA GLU A 42 -28.17 21.80 9.34
C GLU A 42 -29.56 21.24 9.54
N ALA A 43 -30.45 22.12 9.99
CA ALA A 43 -31.85 21.86 10.17
C ALA A 43 -32.41 21.31 8.85
N GLU A 44 -33.01 20.14 8.98
CA GLU A 44 -33.86 19.45 8.02
C GLU A 44 -34.97 20.41 7.53
N LYS A 45 -34.66 21.21 6.51
CA LYS A 45 -35.68 21.93 5.73
C LYS A 45 -36.35 20.89 4.85
N LYS A 46 -37.58 20.53 5.23
CA LYS A 46 -38.54 19.85 4.37
C LYS A 46 -38.45 20.42 2.95
N PRO A 47 -38.18 19.60 1.92
CA PRO A 47 -38.28 20.06 0.55
C PRO A 47 -39.75 20.41 0.31
N LYS A 48 -40.02 21.68 -0.01
CA LYS A 48 -41.24 22.05 -0.74
C LYS A 48 -41.23 21.21 -2.01
N GLU A 49 -42.28 20.43 -2.21
CA GLU A 49 -42.62 19.84 -3.50
C GLU A 49 -42.75 20.97 -4.52
N LEU A 50 -41.66 21.28 -5.21
CA LEU A 50 -41.69 21.90 -6.51
C LEU A 50 -41.92 20.74 -7.48
N THR A 51 -43.17 20.57 -7.88
CA THR A 51 -43.55 19.88 -9.11
C THR A 51 -42.91 20.63 -10.27
N VAL A 52 -41.62 20.40 -10.49
CA VAL A 52 -40.98 20.70 -11.76
C VAL A 52 -41.49 19.63 -12.72
N VAL A 53 -42.48 20.01 -13.54
CA VAL A 53 -42.76 19.33 -14.80
C VAL A 53 -41.49 19.52 -15.65
N VAL A 54 -40.54 18.60 -15.49
CA VAL A 54 -39.39 18.48 -16.38
C VAL A 54 -39.94 17.92 -17.68
N SER A 55 -40.11 18.80 -18.67
CA SER A 55 -40.25 18.41 -20.06
C SER A 55 -39.04 17.52 -20.42
N GLU A 56 -39.28 16.23 -20.65
CA GLU A 56 -38.30 15.20 -21.02
C GLU A 56 -37.73 15.42 -22.43
N THR A 57 -37.18 16.61 -22.73
CA THR A 57 -36.77 16.92 -24.11
C THR A 57 -35.26 17.05 -24.31
N ASP A 58 -34.43 17.09 -23.26
CA ASP A 58 -32.97 17.16 -23.43
C ASP A 58 -32.19 16.37 -22.36
N LYS A 59 -32.48 15.07 -22.25
CA LYS A 59 -31.53 14.14 -21.64
C LYS A 59 -30.53 13.76 -22.75
N PRO A 60 -29.23 14.12 -22.67
CA PRO A 60 -28.26 13.62 -23.63
C PRO A 60 -28.34 12.10 -23.60
N ALA A 61 -28.62 11.51 -24.76
CA ALA A 61 -28.76 10.08 -24.91
C ALA A 61 -27.57 9.38 -24.22
N PRO A 62 -27.80 8.28 -23.47
CA PRO A 62 -26.71 7.51 -22.89
C PRO A 62 -25.71 7.24 -24.02
N ALA A 63 -24.47 7.71 -23.82
CA ALA A 63 -23.41 7.51 -24.78
C ALA A 63 -23.42 6.02 -25.18
N ALA A 64 -23.55 5.77 -26.48
CA ALA A 64 -23.67 4.42 -27.01
C ALA A 64 -22.56 3.56 -26.38
N PRO A 65 -22.86 2.31 -25.98
CA PRO A 65 -21.84 1.41 -25.43
C PRO A 65 -20.68 1.39 -26.41
N VAL A 66 -19.51 1.87 -25.95
CA VAL A 66 -18.29 1.88 -26.76
C VAL A 66 -18.10 0.45 -27.25
N ALA A 67 -18.26 0.24 -28.56
CA ALA A 67 -18.17 -1.07 -29.15
C ALA A 67 -16.86 -1.71 -28.70
N ALA A 68 -16.94 -2.89 -28.09
CA ALA A 68 -15.78 -3.60 -27.56
C ALA A 68 -14.74 -3.69 -28.68
N GLN A 69 -13.62 -2.98 -28.51
CA GLN A 69 -12.56 -3.01 -29.51
C GLN A 69 -12.06 -4.45 -29.66
N PRO A 70 -11.75 -4.90 -30.89
CA PRO A 70 -11.23 -6.24 -31.10
C PRO A 70 -9.95 -6.41 -30.27
N VAL A 71 -9.89 -7.49 -29.47
CA VAL A 71 -8.79 -7.80 -28.52
C VAL A 71 -7.38 -7.58 -29.10
N PRO A 72 -7.08 -7.91 -30.37
CA PRO A 72 -5.77 -7.62 -30.97
C PRO A 72 -5.40 -6.13 -31.00
N GLN A 73 -6.37 -5.23 -31.15
CA GLN A 73 -6.15 -3.80 -31.19
C GLN A 73 -5.86 -3.24 -29.80
N ALA A 74 -6.62 -3.69 -28.80
CA ALA A 74 -6.38 -3.33 -27.41
C ALA A 74 -4.99 -3.76 -26.90
N VAL A 75 -4.48 -4.92 -27.36
CA VAL A 75 -3.12 -5.37 -27.07
C VAL A 75 -2.09 -4.42 -27.68
N ARG A 76 -2.29 -4.00 -28.94
CA ARG A 76 -1.38 -3.08 -29.64
C ARG A 76 -1.36 -1.70 -28.99
N ASP A 77 -2.53 -1.19 -28.62
CA ASP A 77 -2.66 0.11 -27.96
C ASP A 77 -2.00 0.08 -26.58
N SER A 78 -2.17 -1.01 -25.82
CA SER A 78 -1.49 -1.22 -24.54
C SER A 78 0.04 -1.27 -24.70
N ILE A 79 0.55 -1.95 -25.75
CA ILE A 79 1.99 -1.98 -26.07
C ILE A 79 2.49 -0.56 -26.43
N GLN A 80 1.73 0.20 -27.22
CA GLN A 80 2.10 1.56 -27.63
C GLN A 80 2.11 2.53 -26.43
N GLN A 81 1.20 2.35 -25.48
CA GLN A 81 1.11 3.13 -24.25
C GLN A 81 2.15 2.71 -23.19
N GLY A 82 2.90 1.63 -23.44
CA GLY A 82 3.87 1.09 -22.49
C GLY A 82 3.26 0.27 -21.35
N ASP A 83 1.98 -0.08 -21.45
CA ASP A 83 1.27 -0.96 -20.53
C ASP A 83 1.38 -2.44 -20.96
N TYR A 84 2.58 -3.00 -20.76
CA TYR A 84 2.88 -4.37 -21.13
C TYR A 84 2.16 -5.41 -20.27
N SER A 85 1.74 -5.03 -19.06
CA SER A 85 0.92 -5.85 -18.16
C SER A 85 -0.44 -6.15 -18.79
N THR A 86 -1.16 -5.11 -19.22
CA THR A 86 -2.47 -5.24 -19.86
C THR A 86 -2.35 -5.96 -21.21
N ALA A 87 -1.31 -5.67 -21.98
CA ALA A 87 -1.03 -6.38 -23.23
C ALA A 87 -0.84 -7.88 -23.02
N HIS A 88 -0.04 -8.28 -22.03
CA HIS A 88 0.22 -9.69 -21.74
C HIS A 88 -1.04 -10.43 -21.25
N LEU A 89 -1.89 -9.75 -20.48
CA LEU A 89 -3.14 -10.29 -19.97
C LEU A 89 -4.18 -10.52 -21.05
N GLN A 90 -4.33 -9.57 -21.95
CA GLN A 90 -5.21 -9.74 -23.10
C GLN A 90 -4.73 -10.90 -23.97
N ILE A 91 -3.41 -11.06 -24.12
CA ILE A 91 -2.79 -12.21 -24.81
C ILE A 91 -3.08 -13.54 -24.10
N THR A 92 -2.99 -13.63 -22.77
CA THR A 92 -3.21 -14.91 -22.04
C THR A 92 -4.67 -15.35 -22.04
N ARG A 93 -5.61 -14.42 -22.19
CA ARG A 93 -7.04 -14.70 -22.36
C ARG A 93 -7.41 -15.19 -23.76
N MET A 94 -6.49 -15.10 -24.74
CA MET A 94 -6.75 -15.54 -26.11
C MET A 94 -6.45 -17.04 -26.31
N PRO A 95 -7.11 -17.70 -27.29
CA PRO A 95 -6.79 -19.08 -27.65
C PRO A 95 -5.33 -19.21 -28.09
N LYS A 96 -4.54 -20.01 -27.37
CA LYS A 96 -3.07 -20.18 -27.55
C LYS A 96 -2.64 -20.63 -28.95
N GLN A 97 -3.57 -21.10 -29.78
CA GLN A 97 -3.30 -21.71 -31.08
C GLN A 97 -3.41 -20.74 -32.27
N SER A 98 -3.92 -19.51 -32.09
CA SER A 98 -4.05 -18.57 -33.22
C SER A 98 -2.70 -17.97 -33.62
N SER A 99 -2.49 -17.78 -34.93
CA SER A 99 -1.30 -17.12 -35.49
C SER A 99 -1.16 -15.66 -35.02
N GLN A 100 -2.29 -14.96 -34.86
CA GLN A 100 -2.33 -13.58 -34.35
C GLN A 100 -1.80 -13.46 -32.92
N VAL A 101 -2.11 -14.43 -32.04
CA VAL A 101 -1.58 -14.45 -30.67
C VAL A 101 -0.06 -14.59 -30.67
N LYS A 102 0.51 -15.43 -31.56
CA LYS A 102 1.96 -15.58 -31.68
C LYS A 102 2.64 -14.29 -32.14
N GLU A 103 2.03 -13.54 -33.08
CA GLU A 103 2.54 -12.24 -33.52
C GLU A 103 2.44 -11.18 -32.43
N LEU A 104 1.33 -11.13 -31.69
CA LEU A 104 1.15 -10.20 -30.57
C LEU A 104 2.11 -10.51 -29.41
N ILE A 105 2.34 -11.79 -29.11
CA ILE A 105 3.39 -12.21 -28.15
C ILE A 105 4.76 -11.75 -28.64
N LYS A 106 5.09 -11.97 -29.91
CA LYS A 106 6.39 -11.56 -30.47
C LYS A 106 6.56 -10.04 -30.43
N ALA A 107 5.52 -9.27 -30.73
CA ALA A 107 5.51 -7.81 -30.66
C ALA A 107 5.63 -7.30 -29.21
N ALA A 108 4.87 -7.88 -28.28
CA ALA A 108 4.95 -7.56 -26.85
C ALA A 108 6.35 -7.88 -26.31
N VAL A 109 6.91 -9.05 -26.63
CA VAL A 109 8.26 -9.46 -26.20
C VAL A 109 9.34 -8.57 -26.82
N ALA A 110 9.22 -8.21 -28.11
CA ALA A 110 10.17 -7.32 -28.78
C ALA A 110 10.15 -5.90 -28.19
N ALA A 111 8.95 -5.37 -27.92
CA ALA A 111 8.79 -4.07 -27.26
C ALA A 111 9.25 -4.10 -25.80
N ASN A 112 9.13 -5.25 -25.12
CA ASN A 112 9.55 -5.43 -23.73
C ASN A 112 11.06 -5.67 -23.56
N LYS A 113 11.85 -5.78 -24.64
CA LYS A 113 13.32 -5.93 -24.54
C LYS A 113 14.03 -4.74 -23.86
N GLY A 114 13.35 -3.61 -23.67
CA GLY A 114 13.89 -2.43 -22.98
C GLY A 114 13.16 -2.01 -21.69
N THR A 115 12.00 -2.59 -21.38
CA THR A 115 11.14 -2.04 -20.32
C THR A 115 11.21 -2.85 -19.04
N ARG A 116 11.39 -2.14 -17.93
CA ARG A 116 11.46 -2.68 -16.57
C ARG A 116 10.08 -3.14 -16.10
N GLY A 117 9.38 -4.03 -16.81
CA GLY A 117 8.04 -4.49 -16.44
C GLY A 117 8.03 -5.64 -15.43
N PRO A 118 6.85 -6.08 -14.99
CA PRO A 118 6.67 -7.35 -14.28
C PRO A 118 7.21 -8.51 -15.11
N LYS A 119 7.97 -9.40 -14.47
CA LYS A 119 8.51 -10.62 -15.05
C LYS A 119 7.95 -11.83 -14.32
N GLN A 120 7.61 -12.84 -15.09
CA GLN A 120 7.24 -14.14 -14.57
C GLN A 120 8.51 -14.91 -14.16
N GLU A 121 8.61 -15.30 -12.90
CA GLU A 121 9.61 -16.25 -12.42
C GLU A 121 8.97 -17.65 -12.43
N PRO A 122 9.60 -18.64 -13.07
CA PRO A 122 9.06 -20.00 -13.13
C PRO A 122 8.98 -20.60 -11.72
N PRO A 123 8.00 -21.47 -11.47
CA PRO A 123 7.90 -22.17 -10.19
C PRO A 123 9.16 -23.02 -9.97
N THR A 124 9.58 -23.10 -8.70
CA THR A 124 10.66 -23.99 -8.26
C THR A 124 10.10 -25.04 -7.31
N ALA A 125 10.93 -25.97 -6.83
CA ALA A 125 10.49 -26.98 -5.87
C ALA A 125 9.95 -26.38 -4.56
N THR A 126 10.32 -25.13 -4.24
CA THR A 126 9.98 -24.47 -2.98
C THR A 126 9.19 -23.17 -3.16
N THR A 127 9.02 -22.68 -4.39
CA THR A 127 8.33 -21.42 -4.66
C THR A 127 7.28 -21.60 -5.75
N PRO A 128 6.05 -21.11 -5.56
CA PRO A 128 5.03 -21.12 -6.60
C PRO A 128 5.43 -20.20 -7.76
N LEU A 129 4.57 -20.09 -8.76
CA LEU A 129 4.77 -19.16 -9.85
C LEU A 129 4.74 -17.73 -9.31
N ARG A 130 5.75 -16.90 -9.64
CA ARG A 130 5.81 -15.51 -9.17
C ARG A 130 5.80 -14.50 -10.30
N TYR A 131 5.20 -13.35 -10.05
CA TYR A 131 5.30 -12.16 -10.88
C TYR A 131 6.03 -11.08 -10.10
N VAL A 132 7.21 -10.68 -10.57
CA VAL A 132 8.10 -9.76 -9.87
C VAL A 132 8.52 -8.63 -10.81
N ASP A 133 8.40 -7.38 -10.37
CA ASP A 133 8.91 -6.24 -11.14
C ASP A 133 10.43 -6.37 -11.39
N ALA A 134 10.88 -5.99 -12.59
CA ALA A 134 12.30 -6.05 -12.94
C ALA A 134 13.19 -5.20 -12.01
N SER A 135 12.64 -4.18 -11.37
CA SER A 135 13.35 -3.29 -10.44
C SER A 135 13.33 -3.77 -8.99
N SER A 136 12.51 -4.76 -8.65
CA SER A 136 12.52 -5.37 -7.31
C SER A 136 13.85 -6.11 -7.08
N PRO A 137 14.47 -5.98 -5.89
CA PRO A 137 15.70 -6.71 -5.58
C PRO A 137 15.50 -8.21 -5.67
N ARG A 138 16.49 -8.90 -6.24
CA ARG A 138 16.50 -10.37 -6.38
C ARG A 138 17.13 -11.08 -5.19
N ASN A 139 17.81 -10.34 -4.33
CA ASN A 139 18.56 -10.90 -3.21
C ASN A 139 18.33 -10.12 -1.92
N ARG A 140 18.76 -10.72 -0.81
CA ARG A 140 18.63 -10.15 0.53
C ARG A 140 19.74 -9.14 0.90
N GLN A 141 20.32 -8.42 -0.09
CA GLN A 141 21.55 -7.62 0.09
C GLN A 141 21.36 -6.10 -0.08
N ALA A 142 20.13 -5.61 -0.02
CA ALA A 142 19.83 -4.17 -0.08
C ALA A 142 18.62 -3.82 0.79
N ASP A 143 18.50 -2.57 1.22
CA ASP A 143 17.23 -2.09 1.78
C ASP A 143 16.20 -2.04 0.68
N SER A 144 14.97 -2.48 0.96
CA SER A 144 13.92 -2.46 -0.05
C SER A 144 12.52 -2.56 0.50
N PHE A 145 11.58 -2.06 -0.30
CA PHE A 145 10.15 -2.20 -0.11
C PHE A 145 9.52 -2.50 -1.47
N TYR A 146 9.01 -3.71 -1.67
CA TYR A 146 8.46 -4.11 -2.96
C TYR A 146 7.26 -5.04 -2.83
N LEU A 147 6.50 -5.13 -3.93
CA LEU A 147 5.37 -6.04 -4.10
C LEU A 147 5.75 -7.11 -5.13
N TYR A 148 5.24 -8.31 -4.95
CA TYR A 148 5.22 -9.35 -5.98
C TYR A 148 3.90 -10.11 -5.89
N LEU A 149 3.56 -10.88 -6.93
CA LEU A 149 2.38 -11.74 -6.91
C LEU A 149 2.83 -13.20 -6.89
N GLU A 150 2.15 -14.03 -6.10
CA GLU A 150 2.29 -15.48 -6.12
C GLU A 150 1.03 -16.12 -6.66
N ASP A 151 1.17 -17.05 -7.60
CA ASP A 151 0.08 -17.81 -8.18
C ASP A 151 0.22 -19.29 -7.82
N GLU A 152 -0.64 -19.74 -6.90
CA GLU A 152 -0.75 -21.12 -6.42
C GLU A 152 -1.79 -21.93 -7.23
N GLY A 153 -2.18 -21.47 -8.42
CA GLY A 153 -3.07 -22.20 -9.33
C GLY A 153 -4.56 -21.90 -9.17
N GLN A 154 -4.92 -20.87 -8.40
CA GLN A 154 -6.31 -20.38 -8.30
C GLN A 154 -6.43 -18.94 -8.77
N ALA A 155 -5.74 -18.05 -8.06
CA ALA A 155 -5.70 -16.62 -8.36
C ALA A 155 -4.39 -16.07 -7.81
N PRO A 156 -3.75 -15.12 -8.53
CA PRO A 156 -2.55 -14.48 -8.04
C PRO A 156 -2.86 -13.70 -6.77
N ARG A 157 -2.03 -13.88 -5.74
CA ARG A 157 -2.12 -13.20 -4.46
C ARG A 157 -0.96 -12.21 -4.33
N PRO A 158 -1.22 -10.97 -3.92
CA PRO A 158 -0.18 -9.99 -3.70
C PRO A 158 0.55 -10.27 -2.38
N TRP A 159 1.88 -10.22 -2.43
CA TRP A 159 2.78 -10.37 -1.30
C TRP A 159 3.63 -9.12 -1.13
N VAL A 160 3.81 -8.72 0.12
CA VAL A 160 4.59 -7.54 0.50
C VAL A 160 5.92 -8.00 1.06
N CYS A 161 7.00 -7.47 0.50
CA CYS A 161 8.34 -7.70 1.00
C CYS A 161 8.98 -6.39 1.47
N ILE A 162 9.46 -6.39 2.70
CA ILE A 162 10.14 -5.27 3.34
C ILE A 162 11.46 -5.78 3.90
N GLN A 163 12.57 -5.11 3.60
CA GLN A 163 13.89 -5.60 3.95
C GLN A 163 14.81 -4.48 4.42
N SER A 164 15.50 -4.72 5.53
CA SER A 164 16.63 -3.94 6.01
C SER A 164 17.90 -4.79 5.93
N PHE A 165 18.95 -4.25 5.33
CA PHE A 165 20.24 -4.91 5.17
C PHE A 165 21.37 -4.11 5.80
N GLY A 166 22.22 -4.74 6.61
CA GLY A 166 23.28 -4.02 7.29
C GLY A 166 24.36 -4.88 7.95
N PRO A 167 25.44 -4.26 8.45
CA PRO A 167 26.51 -4.97 9.15
C PRO A 167 26.07 -5.49 10.53
N LYS A 168 25.05 -4.89 11.13
CA LYS A 168 24.47 -5.29 12.42
C LYS A 168 22.95 -5.45 12.28
N PRO A 169 22.32 -6.36 13.03
CA PRO A 169 20.87 -6.43 13.07
C PRO A 169 20.31 -5.20 13.78
N LEU A 170 19.25 -4.62 13.22
CA LEU A 170 18.48 -3.55 13.83
C LEU A 170 17.47 -4.11 14.86
N VAL A 171 17.09 -5.38 14.70
CA VAL A 171 16.05 -6.07 15.49
C VAL A 171 14.76 -5.26 15.43
N TRP A 172 14.33 -4.96 14.20
CA TRP A 172 13.15 -4.13 13.99
C TRP A 172 11.86 -4.90 14.25
N ASN A 173 10.86 -4.22 14.81
CA ASN A 173 9.55 -4.78 15.13
C ASN A 173 8.39 -3.92 14.58
N ALA A 174 8.75 -2.82 13.91
CA ALA A 174 7.82 -1.93 13.28
C ALA A 174 8.47 -1.23 12.10
N VAL A 175 7.63 -0.87 11.14
CA VAL A 175 8.01 -0.03 10.01
C VAL A 175 7.07 1.18 10.00
N LYS A 176 7.66 2.36 10.15
CA LYS A 176 6.94 3.64 10.04
C LYS A 176 7.10 4.16 8.63
N VAL A 177 6.00 4.22 7.90
CA VAL A 177 5.96 4.77 6.54
C VAL A 177 5.48 6.21 6.61
N ARG A 178 6.25 7.14 6.06
CA ARG A 178 5.87 8.55 5.96
C ARG A 178 5.67 8.93 4.50
N THR A 179 4.50 9.47 4.19
CA THR A 179 4.09 9.89 2.85
C THR A 179 3.44 11.26 2.92
N ASP A 180 3.98 12.24 2.21
CA ASP A 180 3.42 13.60 2.08
C ASP A 180 2.95 14.23 3.42
N GLY A 181 3.76 14.08 4.47
CA GLY A 181 3.47 14.63 5.81
C GLY A 181 2.57 13.76 6.69
N THR A 182 1.99 12.68 6.16
CA THR A 182 1.26 11.67 6.94
C THR A 182 2.16 10.51 7.31
N SER A 183 1.84 9.79 8.39
CA SER A 183 2.58 8.58 8.78
C SER A 183 1.66 7.42 9.13
N ALA A 184 2.02 6.23 8.68
CA ALA A 184 1.42 4.96 9.05
C ALA A 184 2.46 4.08 9.75
N LEU A 185 2.01 3.25 10.69
CA LEU A 185 2.86 2.31 11.42
C LEU A 185 2.40 0.89 11.14
N LEU A 186 3.27 0.09 10.54
CA LEU A 186 3.08 -1.35 10.37
C LEU A 186 3.82 -2.07 11.50
N LYS A 187 3.10 -2.77 12.37
CA LYS A 187 3.70 -3.65 13.38
C LYS A 187 3.96 -4.99 12.73
N ILE A 188 5.23 -5.37 12.60
CA ILE A 188 5.65 -6.55 11.85
C ILE A 188 6.86 -7.20 12.50
N THR A 189 6.89 -8.53 12.49
CA THR A 189 8.01 -9.33 13.01
C THR A 189 8.86 -9.82 11.84
N PRO A 190 10.11 -9.36 11.67
CA PRO A 190 10.97 -9.82 10.60
C PRO A 190 11.52 -11.22 10.88
N SER A 191 11.80 -11.93 9.80
CA SER A 191 12.76 -13.02 9.76
C SER A 191 14.17 -12.48 9.58
N VAL A 192 15.18 -13.24 10.02
CA VAL A 192 16.60 -12.84 9.93
C VAL A 192 17.36 -13.85 9.09
N ALA A 193 18.11 -13.36 8.10
CA ALA A 193 19.07 -14.13 7.31
C ALA A 193 20.47 -13.50 7.38
N ARG A 194 21.51 -14.29 7.07
CA ARG A 194 22.91 -13.83 7.08
C ARG A 194 23.62 -13.93 5.72
N PRO A 195 23.14 -13.24 4.66
CA PRO A 195 23.77 -13.33 3.36
C PRO A 195 25.15 -12.63 3.37
N GLY A 196 26.19 -13.36 2.98
CA GLY A 196 27.55 -12.82 2.84
C GLY A 196 28.12 -12.23 4.13
N GLY A 197 27.78 -12.80 5.28
CA GLY A 197 28.28 -12.35 6.59
C GLY A 197 27.63 -11.07 7.15
N LYS A 198 26.66 -10.50 6.44
CA LYS A 198 25.85 -9.35 6.88
C LYS A 198 24.46 -9.78 7.30
N PHE A 199 23.71 -8.92 7.99
CA PHE A 199 22.35 -9.20 8.45
C PHE A 199 21.33 -8.66 7.46
N ALA A 200 20.39 -9.52 7.07
CA ALA A 200 19.20 -9.14 6.33
C ALA A 200 17.97 -9.48 7.17
N GLU A 201 17.28 -8.45 7.62
CA GLU A 201 16.02 -8.59 8.35
C GLU A 201 14.88 -8.27 7.39
N TYR A 202 13.97 -9.21 7.21
CA TYR A 202 12.94 -9.11 6.19
C TYR A 202 11.58 -9.59 6.68
N TYR A 203 10.54 -8.91 6.23
CA TYR A 203 9.15 -9.32 6.33
C TYR A 203 8.67 -9.68 4.93
N ASP A 204 8.10 -10.87 4.78
CA ASP A 204 7.65 -11.41 3.50
C ASP A 204 6.35 -12.18 3.76
N ALA A 205 5.22 -11.56 3.46
CA ALA A 205 3.91 -12.08 3.82
C ALA A 205 2.82 -11.67 2.82
N PRO A 206 1.69 -12.39 2.78
CA PRO A 206 0.53 -11.98 2.00
C PRO A 206 0.09 -10.56 2.38
N MET A 207 -0.25 -9.76 1.38
CA MET A 207 -0.75 -8.41 1.59
C MET A 207 -2.06 -8.47 2.37
N ASN A 208 -2.17 -7.62 3.38
CA ASN A 208 -3.38 -7.42 4.16
C ASN A 208 -3.91 -6.00 3.92
N ARG A 209 -5.01 -5.65 4.59
CA ARG A 209 -5.63 -4.34 4.47
C ARG A 209 -4.69 -3.18 4.82
N ASP A 210 -3.97 -3.29 5.93
CA ASP A 210 -3.08 -2.23 6.41
C ASP A 210 -1.89 -2.04 5.45
N SER A 211 -1.29 -3.13 5.00
CA SER A 211 -0.19 -3.06 4.05
C SER A 211 -0.64 -2.60 2.66
N TYR A 212 -1.83 -2.97 2.19
CA TYR A 212 -2.42 -2.42 0.96
C TYR A 212 -2.60 -0.91 1.03
N ALA A 213 -3.20 -0.39 2.12
CA ALA A 213 -3.41 1.05 2.29
C ALA A 213 -2.09 1.82 2.30
N VAL A 214 -1.05 1.27 2.93
CA VAL A 214 0.30 1.83 2.94
C VAL A 214 0.92 1.82 1.55
N ILE A 215 0.82 0.71 0.81
CA ILE A 215 1.40 0.57 -0.54
C ILE A 215 0.72 1.52 -1.53
N LYS A 216 -0.60 1.63 -1.49
CA LYS A 216 -1.37 2.56 -2.33
C LYS A 216 -0.94 4.00 -2.10
N ARG A 217 -0.68 4.38 -0.84
CA ARG A 217 -0.12 5.69 -0.48
C ARG A 217 1.33 5.85 -0.98
N LEU A 218 2.20 4.87 -0.76
CA LEU A 218 3.59 4.91 -1.22
C LEU A 218 3.69 5.09 -2.74
N ALA A 219 2.89 4.35 -3.50
CA ALA A 219 2.91 4.37 -4.96
C ALA A 219 2.50 5.72 -5.56
N THR A 220 1.68 6.50 -4.85
CA THR A 220 1.11 7.77 -5.33
C THR A 220 1.73 9.02 -4.67
N ALA A 221 2.48 8.84 -3.59
CA ALA A 221 3.04 9.95 -2.81
C ALA A 221 4.13 10.72 -3.58
N ARG A 222 4.22 12.03 -3.35
CA ARG A 222 5.32 12.85 -3.90
C ARG A 222 6.61 12.59 -3.13
N ARG A 223 6.55 12.54 -1.81
CA ARG A 223 7.68 12.21 -0.93
C ARG A 223 7.33 11.01 -0.06
N SER A 224 8.24 10.05 -0.01
CA SER A 224 8.03 8.79 0.70
C SER A 224 9.32 8.27 1.31
N GLU A 225 9.27 7.94 2.59
CA GLU A 225 10.35 7.30 3.32
C GLU A 225 9.79 6.19 4.21
N VAL A 226 10.61 5.16 4.41
CA VAL A 226 10.34 4.01 5.24
C VAL A 226 11.37 4.00 6.36
N LEU A 227 10.90 4.05 7.60
CA LEU A 227 11.74 3.96 8.78
C LEU A 227 11.57 2.58 9.40
N PHE A 228 12.64 1.80 9.40
CA PHE A 228 12.73 0.57 10.17
C PHE A 228 12.98 0.94 11.62
N VAL A 229 12.08 0.55 12.53
CA VAL A 229 12.15 0.89 13.95
C VAL A 229 12.41 -0.40 14.75
N GLY A 230 13.53 -0.43 15.46
CA GLY A 230 13.95 -1.60 16.23
C GLY A 230 14.65 -1.27 17.53
N ALA A 231 14.99 -2.32 18.28
CA ALA A 231 15.63 -2.18 19.59
C ALA A 231 17.01 -1.52 19.50
N ALA A 232 17.74 -1.73 18.40
CA ALA A 232 19.06 -1.15 18.19
C ALA A 232 19.02 0.26 17.57
N GLY A 233 17.83 0.81 17.27
CA GLY A 233 17.65 2.16 16.76
C GLY A 233 16.66 2.25 15.59
N THR A 234 16.83 3.31 14.80
CA THR A 234 16.01 3.53 13.59
C THR A 234 16.92 3.61 12.37
N LYS A 235 16.48 3.02 11.26
CA LYS A 235 17.14 3.13 9.96
C LYS A 235 16.16 3.67 8.93
N GLU A 236 16.59 4.63 8.13
CA GLU A 236 15.78 5.25 7.09
C GLU A 236 16.10 4.67 5.71
N HIS A 237 15.07 4.41 4.92
CA HIS A 237 15.15 4.09 3.50
C HIS A 237 14.24 5.04 2.71
N LYS A 238 14.84 5.80 1.81
CA LYS A 238 14.10 6.70 0.93
C LYS A 238 13.57 5.91 -0.27
N ILE A 239 12.26 5.86 -0.40
CA ILE A 239 11.61 5.15 -1.51
C ILE A 239 11.78 5.98 -2.79
N THR A 240 12.44 5.38 -3.77
CA THR A 240 12.76 5.98 -5.06
C THR A 240 11.54 5.99 -6.00
N GLU A 241 11.57 6.84 -7.03
CA GLU A 241 10.53 6.87 -8.07
C GLU A 241 10.43 5.54 -8.84
N VAL A 242 11.54 4.79 -8.94
CA VAL A 242 11.55 3.46 -9.56
C VAL A 242 10.77 2.47 -8.70
N GLU A 243 11.00 2.46 -7.39
CA GLU A 243 10.25 1.60 -6.45
C GLU A 243 8.76 1.98 -6.43
N LYS A 244 8.39 3.27 -6.41
CA LYS A 244 6.98 3.68 -6.49
C LYS A 244 6.29 3.18 -7.75
N LYS A 245 6.93 3.32 -8.92
CA LYS A 245 6.41 2.81 -10.19
C LYS A 245 6.30 1.29 -10.19
N ALA A 246 7.24 0.59 -9.56
CA ALA A 246 7.16 -0.86 -9.40
C ALA A 246 5.94 -1.26 -8.55
N LEU A 247 5.71 -0.58 -7.42
CA LEU A 247 4.53 -0.82 -6.58
C LEU A 247 3.23 -0.59 -7.36
N ALA A 248 3.13 0.53 -8.09
CA ALA A 248 1.96 0.84 -8.92
C ALA A 248 1.70 -0.25 -9.98
N ARG A 249 2.71 -0.62 -10.76
CA ARG A 249 2.59 -1.66 -11.81
C ARG A 249 2.19 -3.02 -11.25
N MET A 250 2.69 -3.39 -10.07
CA MET A 250 2.33 -4.67 -9.47
C MET A 250 0.89 -4.67 -8.94
N LEU A 251 0.36 -3.53 -8.47
CA LEU A 251 -1.06 -3.38 -8.14
C LEU A 251 -1.94 -3.43 -9.39
N GLU A 252 -1.56 -2.72 -10.45
CA GLU A 252 -2.25 -2.75 -11.75
C GLU A 252 -2.27 -4.17 -12.33
N LEU A 253 -1.14 -4.88 -12.27
CA LEU A 253 -1.06 -6.28 -12.70
C LEU A 253 -1.98 -7.19 -11.89
N TYR A 254 -2.06 -6.99 -10.56
CA TYR A 254 -2.97 -7.76 -9.71
C TYR A 254 -4.44 -7.58 -10.11
N GLU A 255 -4.90 -6.34 -10.27
CA GLU A 255 -6.26 -6.04 -10.72
C GLU A 255 -6.54 -6.64 -12.10
N ALA A 256 -5.58 -6.50 -13.02
CA ALA A 256 -5.74 -6.94 -14.38
C ALA A 256 -5.71 -8.48 -14.51
N LEU A 257 -5.05 -9.19 -13.58
CA LEU A 257 -5.15 -10.66 -13.41
C LEU A 257 -6.46 -11.12 -12.75
N GLY A 258 -7.42 -10.21 -12.50
CA GLY A 258 -8.71 -10.53 -11.87
C GLY A 258 -8.68 -10.46 -10.35
N GLY A 259 -7.63 -9.88 -9.77
CA GLY A 259 -7.55 -9.57 -8.35
C GLY A 259 -8.63 -8.57 -7.93
N ASN A 260 -9.21 -8.78 -6.76
CA ASN A 260 -10.24 -7.90 -6.23
C ASN A 260 -9.68 -7.02 -5.11
N VAL A 261 -9.29 -5.79 -5.44
CA VAL A 261 -8.78 -4.83 -4.45
C VAL A 261 -9.81 -4.43 -3.40
N ALA A 262 -11.11 -4.57 -3.67
CA ALA A 262 -12.15 -4.31 -2.69
C ALA A 262 -12.07 -5.25 -1.48
N LEU A 263 -11.40 -6.41 -1.61
CA LEU A 263 -11.11 -7.28 -0.47
C LEU A 263 -10.25 -6.58 0.59
N PHE A 264 -9.40 -5.63 0.18
CA PHE A 264 -8.56 -4.87 1.10
C PHE A 264 -9.23 -3.61 1.62
N GLU A 265 -10.33 -3.15 1.00
CA GLU A 265 -10.96 -1.87 1.35
C GLU A 265 -12.18 -2.01 2.28
N ARG A 266 -12.79 -3.19 2.38
CA ARG A 266 -13.97 -3.44 3.24
C ARG A 266 -13.65 -3.23 4.72
N LYS A 267 -14.56 -2.52 5.41
CA LYS A 267 -14.41 -2.10 6.81
C LYS A 267 -14.61 -3.24 7.80
#